data_AF-A0A3D3HDE0-F1
#
_entry.id   AF-A0A3D3HDE0-F1
#
_cell.length_a   1.000
_cell.length_b   1.000
_cell.length_c   1.000
_cell.angle_alpha   90.00
_cell.angle_beta   90.00
_cell.angle_gamma   90.00
#
_symmetry.space_group_name_H-M   'P 1'
#
loop_
_entity.id
_entity.type
_entity.pdbx_description
1 polymer ?
#
loop_
_entity_poly.entity_id
_entity_poly.type
_entity_poly.pdbx_seq_one_letter_code
_entity_poly.pdbx_strand_id
1 'polypeptide(L)'
;PCGDNRYSQTGLRQISPGLASLTDLEYTAAEQRREAFNRASRMSIQGVQPKLSARLNIKKGRFEVVDTGGRYILKPQHDYFPEMPQNEDLTMRLADVIGLNIPLHGLIWSKDNSLTYFIRRFDRKGQSEKIPVEDFAQLAGMTRD
;
A
#
# COMPACT_ATOMS: atom_id res chain seq x y z
N PRO A 1 -14.53 -5.03 -10.90
CA PRO A 1 -15.06 -3.99 -11.81
C PRO A 1 -16.29 -3.35 -11.16
N CYS A 2 -16.51 -2.06 -11.40
CA CYS A 2 -17.64 -1.28 -10.87
C CYS A 2 -18.46 -0.76 -12.06
N GLY A 3 -19.30 -1.63 -12.62
CA GLY A 3 -19.86 -1.42 -13.96
C GLY A 3 -18.75 -1.49 -15.01
N ASP A 4 -18.74 -0.53 -15.93
CA ASP A 4 -17.75 -0.44 -17.01
C ASP A 4 -16.37 0.07 -16.55
N ASN A 5 -16.29 0.59 -15.33
CA ASN A 5 -15.05 1.15 -14.78
C ASN A 5 -14.31 0.16 -13.91
N ARG A 6 -12.97 0.25 -13.91
CA ARG A 6 -12.13 -0.60 -13.07
C ARG A 6 -12.28 -0.31 -11.57
N TYR A 7 -12.51 0.95 -11.22
CA TYR A 7 -12.70 1.45 -9.85
C TYR A 7 -13.99 2.26 -9.72
N SER A 8 -14.58 2.25 -8.52
CA SER A 8 -15.72 3.11 -8.20
C SER A 8 -15.29 4.55 -7.96
N GLN A 9 -16.16 5.51 -8.32
CA GLN A 9 -15.92 6.93 -8.05
C GLN A 9 -15.80 7.22 -6.55
N THR A 10 -16.59 6.54 -5.72
CA THR A 10 -16.50 6.63 -4.26
C THR A 10 -15.12 6.20 -3.75
N GLY A 11 -14.59 5.08 -4.24
CA GLY A 11 -13.26 4.60 -3.85
C GLY A 11 -12.15 5.56 -4.27
N LEU A 12 -12.22 6.12 -5.48
CA LEU A 12 -11.24 7.10 -5.95
C LEU A 12 -11.23 8.37 -5.08
N ARG A 13 -12.41 8.88 -4.72
CA ARG A 13 -12.57 10.05 -3.85
C ARG A 13 -12.05 9.81 -2.43
N GLN A 14 -12.15 8.59 -1.91
CA GLN A 14 -11.56 8.22 -0.63
C GLN A 14 -10.03 8.28 -0.65
N ILE A 15 -9.41 7.91 -1.78
CA ILE A 15 -7.96 8.03 -1.96
C ILE A 15 -7.54 9.50 -2.05
N SER A 16 -8.20 10.28 -2.90
CA SER A 16 -8.02 11.72 -2.97
C SER A 16 -9.23 12.40 -3.61
N PRO A 17 -9.74 13.51 -3.06
CA PRO A 17 -10.91 14.20 -3.62
C PRO A 17 -10.78 14.61 -5.09
N GLY A 18 -9.55 14.88 -5.56
CA GLY A 18 -9.27 15.29 -6.94
C GLY A 18 -8.94 14.14 -7.90
N LEU A 19 -9.04 12.87 -7.47
CA LEU A 19 -8.70 11.72 -8.30
C LEU A 19 -9.91 11.28 -9.14
N ALA A 20 -9.87 11.57 -10.44
CA ALA A 20 -10.95 11.22 -11.37
C ALA A 20 -10.87 9.78 -11.90
N SER A 21 -9.65 9.27 -12.08
CA SER A 21 -9.37 7.92 -12.55
C SER A 21 -8.07 7.40 -11.93
N LEU A 22 -7.88 6.08 -11.95
CA LEU A 22 -6.66 5.43 -11.53
C LEU A 22 -6.27 4.39 -12.57
N THR A 23 -5.05 4.47 -13.10
CA THR A 23 -4.49 3.48 -14.00
C THR A 23 -3.93 2.30 -13.22
N ASP A 24 -3.79 1.18 -13.90
CA ASP A 24 -3.12 0.01 -13.33
C ASP A 24 -1.66 0.34 -12.97
N LEU A 25 -1.13 -0.39 -12.00
CA LEU A 25 0.27 -0.30 -11.61
C LEU A 25 1.14 -0.87 -12.73
N GLU A 26 2.21 -0.16 -13.10
CA GLU A 26 3.11 -0.48 -14.23
C GLU A 26 3.95 -1.76 -14.02
N TYR A 27 3.74 -2.47 -12.91
CA TYR A 27 4.48 -3.65 -12.49
C TYR A 27 3.57 -4.86 -12.35
N THR A 28 3.99 -6.02 -12.84
CA THR A 28 3.37 -7.31 -12.50
C THR A 28 3.57 -7.64 -11.02
N ALA A 29 2.85 -8.61 -10.48
CA ALA A 29 3.09 -9.06 -9.10
C ALA A 29 4.54 -9.53 -8.91
N ALA A 30 5.08 -10.25 -9.90
CA ALA A 30 6.46 -10.74 -9.88
C ALA A 30 7.49 -9.60 -9.93
N GLU A 31 7.27 -8.60 -10.78
CA GLU A 31 8.13 -7.42 -10.85
C GLU A 31 8.06 -6.63 -9.53
N GLN A 32 6.89 -6.48 -8.92
CA GLN A 32 6.75 -5.82 -7.62
C GLN A 32 7.54 -6.53 -6.52
N ARG A 33 7.47 -7.87 -6.45
CA ARG A 33 8.25 -8.65 -5.49
C ARG A 33 9.76 -8.49 -5.71
N ARG A 34 10.20 -8.48 -6.98
CA ARG A 34 11.60 -8.23 -7.33
C ARG A 34 12.05 -6.82 -6.95
N GLU A 35 11.25 -5.80 -7.25
CA GLU A 35 11.53 -4.42 -6.85
C GLU A 35 11.57 -4.27 -5.33
N ALA A 36 10.67 -4.93 -4.61
CA ALA A 36 10.65 -4.91 -3.16
C ALA A 36 11.92 -5.54 -2.56
N PHE A 37 12.39 -6.65 -3.13
CA PHE A 37 13.67 -7.26 -2.74
C PHE A 37 14.84 -6.30 -3.00
N ASN A 38 14.93 -5.73 -4.20
CA ASN A 38 16.01 -4.81 -4.57
C ASN A 38 16.05 -3.53 -3.73
N ARG A 39 14.89 -3.09 -3.22
CA ARG A 39 14.74 -1.85 -2.45
C ARG A 39 14.69 -2.08 -0.93
N ALA A 40 14.75 -3.33 -0.47
CA ALA A 40 14.62 -3.68 0.94
C ALA A 40 15.62 -2.94 1.83
N SER A 41 16.87 -2.76 1.36
CA SER A 41 17.92 -2.04 2.08
C SER A 41 17.73 -0.52 2.14
N ARG A 42 16.91 0.04 1.24
CA ARG A 42 16.64 1.49 1.14
C ARG A 42 15.36 1.90 1.85
N MET A 43 14.54 0.93 2.25
CA MET A 43 13.25 1.17 2.89
C MET A 43 13.36 0.98 4.41
N SER A 44 12.99 2.01 5.18
CA SER A 44 12.93 1.94 6.65
C SER A 44 11.68 1.20 7.18
N ILE A 45 11.16 0.20 6.45
CA ILE A 45 9.88 -0.45 6.76
C ILE A 45 10.10 -1.92 7.11
N GLN A 46 9.97 -2.24 8.38
CA GLN A 46 10.21 -3.56 8.95
C GLN A 46 9.19 -4.63 8.51
N GLY A 47 9.65 -5.89 8.33
CA GLY A 47 8.81 -7.11 8.18
C GLY A 47 9.23 -8.00 6.99
N VAL A 48 8.90 -9.29 7.03
CA VAL A 48 9.35 -10.34 6.06
C VAL A 48 8.67 -10.22 4.69
N GLN A 49 7.42 -9.74 4.65
CA GLN A 49 6.65 -9.62 3.42
C GLN A 49 7.26 -8.57 2.46
N PRO A 50 7.36 -8.86 1.15
CA PRO A 50 7.75 -7.87 0.14
C PRO A 50 6.82 -6.65 0.21
N LYS A 51 7.40 -5.44 0.23
CA LYS A 51 6.64 -4.20 0.26
C LYS A 51 7.36 -3.10 -0.52
N LEU A 52 6.57 -2.22 -1.12
CA LEU A 52 7.06 -1.07 -1.87
C LEU A 52 6.55 0.22 -1.23
N SER A 53 7.40 1.23 -1.20
CA SER A 53 7.00 2.59 -0.85
C SER A 53 6.48 3.29 -2.12
N ALA A 54 5.33 3.95 -2.03
CA ALA A 54 4.71 4.60 -3.18
C ALA A 54 4.14 5.98 -2.85
N ARG A 55 4.03 6.82 -3.87
CA ARG A 55 3.27 8.08 -3.84
C ARG A 55 2.17 8.05 -4.89
N LEU A 56 1.06 8.74 -4.63
CA LEU A 56 0.00 8.92 -5.61
C LEU A 56 0.27 10.17 -6.45
N ASN A 57 0.35 10.01 -7.77
CA ASN A 57 0.37 11.11 -8.72
C ASN A 57 -1.06 11.37 -9.20
N ILE A 58 -1.75 12.32 -8.56
CA ILE A 58 -3.16 12.64 -8.85
C ILE A 58 -3.33 13.12 -10.30
N LYS A 59 -2.40 13.96 -10.79
CA LYS A 59 -2.45 14.50 -12.16
C LYS A 59 -2.37 13.40 -13.22
N LYS A 60 -1.59 12.34 -12.95
CA LYS A 60 -1.45 11.18 -13.84
C LYS A 60 -2.41 10.03 -13.50
N GLY A 61 -3.17 10.15 -12.41
CA GLY A 61 -4.03 9.08 -11.90
C GLY A 61 -3.28 7.76 -11.67
N ARG A 62 -2.11 7.76 -11.02
CA ARG A 62 -1.34 6.52 -10.82
C ARG A 62 -0.50 6.49 -9.55
N PHE A 63 -0.22 5.29 -9.05
CA PHE A 63 0.80 5.09 -8.02
C PHE A 63 2.19 5.02 -8.66
N GLU A 64 3.15 5.71 -8.04
CA GLU A 64 4.56 5.70 -8.43
C GLU A 64 5.38 5.11 -7.28
N VAL A 65 6.15 4.06 -7.57
CA VAL A 65 7.08 3.44 -6.62
C VAL A 65 8.26 4.40 -6.39
N VAL A 66 8.55 4.70 -5.12
CA VAL A 66 9.57 5.68 -4.73
C VAL A 66 10.37 5.21 -3.53
N ASP A 67 11.67 5.50 -3.54
CA ASP A 67 12.58 5.19 -2.43
C ASP A 67 12.39 6.18 -1.26
N THR A 68 12.01 7.42 -1.55
CA THR A 68 11.81 8.48 -0.56
C THR A 68 10.49 9.21 -0.76
N GLY A 69 9.96 9.79 0.33
CA GLY A 69 8.72 10.56 0.28
C GLY A 69 7.44 9.75 0.03
N GLY A 70 7.51 8.41 0.05
CA GLY A 70 6.33 7.56 -0.09
C GLY A 70 5.33 7.78 1.03
N ARG A 71 4.04 7.78 0.64
CA ARG A 71 2.86 8.03 1.50
C ARG A 71 1.94 6.82 1.60
N TYR A 72 2.20 5.83 0.76
CA TYR A 72 1.51 4.57 0.73
C TYR A 72 2.53 3.45 0.77
N ILE A 73 2.12 2.32 1.32
CA ILE A 73 2.83 1.05 1.23
C ILE A 73 2.01 0.17 0.30
N LEU A 74 2.67 -0.43 -0.69
CA LEU A 74 2.08 -1.43 -1.57
C LEU A 74 2.58 -2.81 -1.16
N LYS A 75 1.66 -3.78 -1.11
CA LYS A 75 1.92 -5.17 -0.79
C LYS A 75 1.43 -6.04 -1.95
N PRO A 76 2.34 -6.57 -2.79
CA PRO A 76 1.96 -7.35 -3.96
C PRO A 76 1.37 -8.69 -3.55
N GLN A 77 0.65 -9.32 -4.49
CA GLN A 77 0.26 -10.71 -4.36
C GLN A 77 1.48 -11.61 -4.11
N HIS A 78 1.32 -12.64 -3.29
CA HIS A 78 2.36 -13.62 -3.01
C HIS A 78 2.34 -14.77 -4.03
N ASP A 79 3.49 -15.39 -4.27
CA ASP A 79 3.59 -16.54 -5.19
C ASP A 79 2.84 -17.77 -4.67
N TYR A 80 3.04 -18.09 -3.40
CA TYR A 80 2.48 -19.30 -2.77
C TYR A 80 1.12 -19.09 -2.13
N PHE A 81 0.71 -17.84 -1.90
CA PHE A 81 -0.53 -17.50 -1.20
C PHE A 81 -1.36 -16.59 -2.10
N PRO A 82 -2.15 -17.18 -3.02
CA PRO A 82 -3.07 -16.40 -3.82
C PRO A 82 -4.05 -15.65 -2.91
N GLU A 83 -4.57 -14.53 -3.39
CA GLU A 83 -5.56 -13.71 -2.69
C GLU A 83 -5.11 -13.07 -1.36
N MET A 84 -3.82 -13.17 -1.01
CA MET A 84 -3.28 -12.52 0.18
C MET A 84 -3.57 -11.00 0.25
N PRO A 85 -3.51 -10.21 -0.84
CA PRO A 85 -3.96 -8.81 -0.83
C PRO A 85 -5.42 -8.64 -0.42
N GLN A 86 -6.31 -9.49 -0.94
CA GLN A 86 -7.74 -9.46 -0.64
C GLN A 86 -8.01 -9.86 0.81
N ASN A 87 -7.29 -10.85 1.33
CA ASN A 87 -7.35 -11.23 2.74
C ASN A 87 -6.99 -10.04 3.65
N GLU A 88 -5.93 -9.31 3.29
CA GLU A 88 -5.53 -8.12 4.04
C GLU A 88 -6.61 -7.01 3.98
N ASP A 89 -7.19 -6.74 2.80
CA ASP A 89 -8.31 -5.78 2.65
C ASP A 89 -9.54 -6.18 3.47
N LEU A 90 -9.94 -7.46 3.42
CA LEU A 90 -11.06 -7.99 4.17
C LEU A 90 -10.84 -7.83 5.68
N THR A 91 -9.66 -8.21 6.17
CA THR A 91 -9.33 -8.15 7.60
C THR A 91 -9.39 -6.71 8.12
N MET A 92 -8.88 -5.76 7.35
CA MET A 92 -8.91 -4.35 7.73
C MET A 92 -10.33 -3.77 7.72
N ARG A 93 -11.19 -4.18 6.76
CA ARG A 93 -12.62 -3.81 6.79
C ARG A 93 -13.34 -4.39 8.01
N LEU A 94 -13.04 -5.63 8.38
CA LEU A 94 -13.62 -6.24 9.58
C LEU A 94 -13.19 -5.48 10.85
N ALA A 95 -11.94 -5.02 10.90
CA ALA A 95 -11.45 -4.17 11.99
C ALA A 95 -12.23 -2.85 12.09
N ASP A 96 -12.53 -2.20 10.95
CA ASP A 96 -13.36 -0.98 10.89
C ASP A 96 -14.78 -1.23 11.41
N VAL A 97 -15.40 -2.34 11.00
CA VAL A 97 -16.77 -2.72 11.42
C VAL A 97 -16.89 -2.85 12.95
N ILE A 98 -15.83 -3.31 13.63
CA ILE A 98 -15.82 -3.43 15.10
C ILE A 98 -15.29 -2.17 15.81
N GLY A 99 -15.07 -1.06 15.08
CA GLY A 99 -14.71 0.24 15.64
C GLY A 99 -13.21 0.44 15.88
N LEU A 100 -12.33 -0.38 15.30
CA LEU A 100 -10.89 -0.12 15.36
C LEU A 100 -10.50 1.01 14.41
N ASN A 101 -9.63 1.90 14.88
CA ASN A 101 -9.07 2.96 14.04
C ASN A 101 -8.11 2.35 13.01
N ILE A 102 -8.51 2.35 11.75
CA ILE A 102 -7.71 1.84 10.63
C ILE A 102 -7.27 2.97 9.69
N PRO A 103 -6.07 2.87 9.08
CA PRO A 103 -5.69 3.78 8.00
C PRO A 103 -6.48 3.49 6.73
N LEU A 104 -6.59 4.49 5.85
CA LEU A 104 -7.09 4.31 4.49
C LEU A 104 -6.31 3.18 3.79
N HIS A 105 -7.03 2.19 3.26
CA HIS A 105 -6.47 1.08 2.52
C HIS A 105 -7.38 0.68 1.35
N GLY A 106 -6.91 -0.27 0.55
CA GLY A 106 -7.70 -0.86 -0.52
C GLY A 106 -6.88 -1.74 -1.45
N LEU A 107 -7.49 -2.08 -2.58
CA LEU A 107 -6.88 -2.89 -3.62
C LEU A 107 -6.71 -2.07 -4.90
N ILE A 108 -5.57 -2.24 -5.56
CA ILE A 108 -5.29 -1.71 -6.89
C ILE A 108 -4.91 -2.85 -7.82
N TRP A 109 -5.19 -2.67 -9.10
CA TRP A 109 -4.83 -3.59 -10.15
C TRP A 109 -3.43 -3.31 -10.68
N SER A 110 -2.73 -4.39 -10.98
CA SER A 110 -1.44 -4.42 -11.65
C SER A 110 -1.63 -4.69 -13.14
N LYS A 111 -0.63 -4.38 -13.97
CA LYS A 111 -0.71 -4.57 -15.44
C LYS A 111 -0.96 -6.02 -15.89
N ASP A 112 -0.65 -7.00 -15.04
CA ASP A 112 -0.92 -8.43 -15.24
C ASP A 112 -2.29 -8.87 -14.70
N ASN A 113 -3.15 -7.92 -14.32
CA ASN A 113 -4.43 -8.15 -13.68
C ASN A 113 -4.36 -8.83 -12.30
N SER A 114 -3.19 -8.90 -11.67
CA SER A 114 -3.12 -9.23 -10.25
C SER A 114 -3.58 -8.06 -9.38
N LEU A 115 -4.03 -8.35 -8.17
CA LEU A 115 -4.35 -7.33 -7.17
C LEU A 115 -3.14 -7.07 -6.27
N THR A 116 -2.97 -5.81 -5.91
CA THR A 116 -1.97 -5.33 -4.96
C THR A 116 -2.70 -4.56 -3.88
N TYR A 117 -2.42 -4.89 -2.63
CA TYR A 117 -2.98 -4.18 -1.49
C TYR A 117 -2.20 -2.88 -1.26
N PHE A 118 -2.90 -1.79 -0.99
CA PHE A 118 -2.28 -0.53 -0.59
C PHE A 118 -2.80 -0.09 0.78
N ILE A 119 -1.93 0.57 1.53
CA ILE A 119 -2.28 1.17 2.81
C ILE A 119 -1.60 2.53 2.95
N ARG A 120 -2.34 3.52 3.43
CA ARG A 120 -1.82 4.86 3.71
C ARG A 120 -0.95 4.80 4.96
N ARG A 121 0.24 5.40 4.86
CA ARG A 121 1.17 5.52 5.98
C ARG A 121 0.63 6.47 7.03
N PHE A 122 0.56 6.02 8.28
CA PHE A 122 0.20 6.84 9.43
C PHE A 122 1.41 7.63 9.99
N ASP A 123 2.64 7.19 9.71
CA ASP A 123 3.89 7.86 10.11
C ASP A 123 4.25 9.08 9.22
N ARG A 124 3.29 9.61 8.45
CA ARG A 124 3.49 10.70 7.48
C ARG A 124 2.34 11.70 7.47
N LYS A 125 2.60 12.95 7.87
CA LYS A 125 1.64 14.06 7.91
C LYS A 125 2.01 15.14 6.88
N GLY A 126 1.04 15.96 6.47
CA GLY A 126 1.27 17.07 5.52
C GLY A 126 1.90 16.60 4.21
N GLN A 127 2.83 17.38 3.63
CA GLN A 127 3.61 16.98 2.43
C GLN A 127 4.98 16.39 2.78
N SER A 128 5.63 16.89 3.84
CA SER A 128 7.02 16.56 4.19
C SER A 128 7.20 16.06 5.62
N GLU A 129 6.17 16.12 6.46
CA GLU A 129 6.29 15.85 7.90
C GLU A 129 6.34 14.34 8.15
N LYS A 130 7.43 13.89 8.78
CA LYS A 130 7.59 12.52 9.27
C LYS A 130 7.25 12.53 10.76
N ILE A 131 6.35 11.63 11.16
CA ILE A 131 6.04 11.42 12.57
C ILE A 131 6.97 10.30 13.07
N PRO A 132 7.75 10.51 14.14
CA PRO A 132 8.50 9.44 14.78
C PRO A 132 7.54 8.34 15.28
N VAL A 133 7.84 7.10 14.95
CA VAL A 133 7.07 5.91 15.36
C VAL A 133 8.07 4.82 15.73
N GLU A 134 7.81 4.13 16.83
CA GLU A 134 8.57 2.97 17.28
C GLU A 134 7.63 1.78 17.45
N ASP A 135 8.13 0.58 17.20
CA ASP A 135 7.43 -0.66 17.52
C ASP A 135 7.71 -1.11 18.97
N PHE A 136 6.95 -2.08 19.47
CA PHE A 136 7.11 -2.56 20.85
C PHE A 136 8.45 -3.25 21.12
N ALA A 137 9.10 -3.84 20.11
CA ALA A 137 10.41 -4.44 20.28
C ALA A 137 11.48 -3.35 20.50
N GLN A 138 11.42 -2.26 19.73
CA GLN A 138 12.27 -1.09 19.91
C GLN A 138 12.07 -0.46 21.30
N LEU A 139 10.80 -0.29 21.72
CA LEU A 139 10.48 0.23 23.06
C LEU A 139 10.99 -0.69 24.18
N ALA A 140 11.00 -2.00 23.95
CA ALA A 140 11.53 -2.98 24.90
C ALA A 140 13.06 -3.13 24.84
N GLY A 141 13.75 -2.39 23.96
CA GLY A 141 15.21 -2.52 23.76
C GLY A 141 15.64 -3.87 23.17
N MET A 142 14.71 -4.62 22.55
CA MET A 142 14.98 -5.94 21.98
C MET A 142 15.60 -5.80 20.59
N THR A 143 16.66 -6.57 20.34
CA THR A 143 17.20 -6.78 18.99
C THR A 143 16.51 -7.97 18.33
N ARG A 144 16.61 -8.05 17.00
CA ARG A 144 16.10 -9.18 16.22
C ARG A 144 17.15 -10.30 16.22
N ASP A 145 17.42 -10.87 17.38
CA ASP A 145 18.27 -12.06 17.55
C ASP A 145 17.46 -13.20 18.16
#